data_AF-M7T2M4-F1
#
_entry.id   AF-M7T2M4-F1
#
_cell.length_a   1.000
_cell.length_b   1.000
_cell.length_c   1.000
_cell.angle_alpha   90.00
_cell.angle_beta   90.00
_cell.angle_gamma   90.00
#
_symmetry.space_group_name_H-M   'P 1'
#
loop_
_entity.id
_entity.type
_entity.pdbx_description
1 polymer ?
#
loop_
_entity_poly.entity_id
_entity_poly.type
_entity_poly.pdbx_seq_one_letter_code
_entity_poly.pdbx_strand_id
1 'polypeptide(L)'
;MSKLDRFVIVYYEDQKVESLRKSKDFVANRLPKFLGYFERVLKGKASGDGPWLYGGKLTYADLVLFQMERERKPLQNEVTDLNPKCLDGTKFMFRKATQSAEKSGKYARVFELYDAVKTRPKIKAYLASDKRQEYSLGLYRYYPELDVEDDV
;
A
#
# COMPACT_ATOMS: atom_id res chain seq x y z
N MET A 1 -27.44 -21.14 -30.87
CA MET A 1 -27.76 -20.31 -29.68
C MET A 1 -26.50 -19.56 -29.26
N SER A 2 -26.65 -18.39 -28.65
CA SER A 2 -25.64 -17.32 -28.64
C SER A 2 -24.44 -17.58 -27.72
N LYS A 3 -23.26 -17.19 -28.21
CA LYS A 3 -22.19 -16.67 -27.35
C LYS A 3 -22.70 -15.35 -26.77
N LEU A 4 -23.13 -15.35 -25.51
CA LEU A 4 -23.39 -14.14 -24.75
C LEU A 4 -22.67 -14.26 -23.40
N ASP A 5 -21.99 -13.19 -23.05
CA ASP A 5 -21.07 -13.13 -21.92
C ASP A 5 -21.74 -13.49 -20.61
N ARG A 6 -21.37 -14.64 -20.04
CA ARG A 6 -21.39 -14.79 -18.59
C ARG A 6 -20.07 -14.21 -18.09
N PHE A 7 -20.06 -12.89 -17.86
CA PHE A 7 -19.01 -12.22 -17.13
C PHE A 7 -19.05 -12.74 -15.69
N VAL A 8 -18.41 -13.89 -15.44
CA VAL A 8 -18.34 -14.48 -14.11
C VAL A 8 -17.45 -13.57 -13.29
N ILE A 9 -18.07 -12.65 -12.55
CA ILE A 9 -17.44 -12.00 -11.41
C ILE A 9 -17.25 -13.12 -10.39
N VAL A 10 -16.11 -13.81 -10.48
CA VAL A 10 -15.75 -14.86 -9.54
C VAL A 10 -15.46 -14.18 -8.21
N TYR A 11 -16.13 -14.60 -7.15
CA TYR A 11 -15.96 -13.98 -5.84
C TYR A 11 -14.72 -14.56 -5.16
N TYR A 12 -14.20 -13.85 -4.14
CA TYR A 12 -13.01 -14.30 -3.40
C TYR A 12 -13.16 -15.73 -2.85
N GLU A 13 -14.37 -16.07 -2.38
CA GLU A 13 -14.71 -17.37 -1.82
C GLU A 13 -14.45 -18.54 -2.80
N ASP A 14 -14.65 -18.31 -4.10
CA ASP A 14 -14.48 -19.32 -5.16
C ASP A 14 -13.00 -19.48 -5.59
N GLN A 15 -12.10 -18.58 -5.14
CA GLN A 15 -10.71 -18.47 -5.63
C GLN A 15 -9.65 -18.39 -4.51
N LYS A 16 -9.95 -18.85 -3.29
CA LYS A 16 -9.01 -18.75 -2.15
C LYS A 16 -7.63 -19.38 -2.41
N VAL A 17 -7.59 -20.55 -3.06
CA VAL A 17 -6.33 -21.27 -3.34
C VAL A 17 -5.43 -20.49 -4.30
N GLU A 18 -5.98 -19.97 -5.40
CA GLU A 18 -5.23 -19.14 -6.36
C GLU A 18 -4.91 -17.77 -5.79
N SER A 19 -5.78 -17.20 -4.96
CA SER A 19 -5.51 -15.96 -4.21
C SER A 19 -4.31 -16.13 -3.29
N LEU A 20 -4.21 -17.23 -2.53
CA LEU A 20 -3.05 -17.54 -1.69
C LEU A 20 -1.78 -17.74 -2.52
N ARG A 21 -1.86 -18.50 -3.62
CA ARG A 21 -0.72 -18.69 -4.54
C ARG A 21 -0.23 -17.35 -5.10
N LYS A 22 -1.17 -16.46 -5.47
CA LYS A 22 -0.85 -15.15 -6.03
C LYS A 22 -0.33 -14.17 -5.00
N SER A 23 -0.82 -14.22 -3.76
CA SER A 23 -0.30 -13.44 -2.64
C SER A 23 1.16 -13.75 -2.34
N LYS A 24 1.54 -15.03 -2.33
CA LYS A 24 2.94 -15.47 -2.18
C LYS A 24 3.82 -14.93 -3.31
N ASP A 25 3.42 -15.10 -4.57
CA ASP A 25 4.15 -14.53 -5.72
C ASP A 25 4.23 -12.99 -5.67
N PHE A 26 3.18 -12.32 -5.21
CA PHE A 26 3.17 -10.86 -5.09
C PHE A 26 4.18 -10.38 -4.04
N VAL A 27 4.17 -10.98 -2.85
CA VAL A 27 5.08 -10.64 -1.75
C VAL A 27 6.53 -10.98 -2.12
N ALA A 28 6.81 -12.15 -2.69
CA ALA A 28 8.16 -12.57 -3.06
C ALA A 28 8.75 -11.78 -4.23
N ASN A 29 7.97 -11.55 -5.31
CA ASN A 29 8.52 -11.05 -6.58
C ASN A 29 8.10 -9.62 -6.94
N ARG A 30 6.88 -9.20 -6.58
CA ARG A 30 6.30 -7.94 -7.06
C ARG A 30 6.57 -6.80 -6.07
N LEU A 31 6.36 -7.03 -4.78
CA LEU A 31 6.60 -6.05 -3.72
C LEU A 31 8.05 -5.52 -3.72
N PRO A 32 9.11 -6.36 -3.72
CA PRO A 32 10.49 -5.87 -3.70
C PRO A 32 10.84 -5.13 -5.01
N LYS A 33 10.25 -5.55 -6.13
CA LYS A 33 10.47 -4.95 -7.45
C LYS A 33 9.85 -3.55 -7.57
N PHE A 34 8.65 -3.34 -7.02
CA PHE A 34 8.02 -2.00 -6.99
C PHE A 34 8.75 -1.08 -6.00
N LEU A 35 8.99 -1.52 -4.76
CA LEU A 35 9.71 -0.72 -3.77
C LEU A 35 11.13 -0.36 -4.25
N GLY A 36 11.85 -1.33 -4.83
CA GLY A 36 13.19 -1.11 -5.41
C GLY A 36 13.20 -0.24 -6.67
N TYR A 37 12.08 -0.12 -7.39
CA TYR A 37 11.94 0.86 -8.46
C TYR A 37 11.79 2.28 -7.89
N PHE A 38 10.88 2.49 -6.93
CA PHE A 38 10.69 3.81 -6.31
C PHE A 38 11.93 4.29 -5.55
N GLU A 39 12.58 3.42 -4.78
CA GLU A 39 13.85 3.71 -4.11
C GLU A 39 14.95 4.15 -5.10
N ARG A 40 14.99 3.55 -6.30
CA ARG A 40 15.92 3.94 -7.37
C ARG A 40 15.58 5.30 -7.97
N VAL A 41 14.29 5.60 -8.17
CA VAL A 41 13.83 6.91 -8.65
C VAL A 41 14.18 7.99 -7.63
N LEU A 42 13.94 7.74 -6.33
CA LEU A 42 14.26 8.66 -5.23
C LEU A 42 15.76 8.85 -4.95
N LYS A 43 16.62 7.96 -5.48
CA LYS A 43 18.08 8.12 -5.54
C LYS A 43 18.56 8.83 -6.82
N GLY A 44 17.71 8.93 -7.84
CA GLY A 44 18.06 9.52 -9.12
C GLY A 44 18.11 11.05 -9.08
N LYS A 45 18.95 11.67 -9.92
CA LYS A 45 19.07 13.14 -10.04
C LYS A 45 17.74 13.84 -10.35
N ALA A 46 16.78 13.14 -10.94
CA ALA A 46 15.43 13.65 -11.24
C ALA A 46 14.57 13.90 -9.98
N SER A 47 14.84 13.22 -8.87
CA SER A 47 14.23 13.46 -7.55
C SER A 47 14.52 14.89 -7.06
N GLY A 48 15.72 15.39 -7.35
CA GLY A 48 16.22 16.69 -6.86
C GLY A 48 16.56 16.66 -5.37
N ASP A 49 16.48 17.81 -4.72
CA ASP A 49 16.52 17.92 -3.27
C ASP A 49 15.19 17.37 -2.70
N GLY A 50 15.20 16.07 -2.40
CA GLY A 50 14.02 15.28 -2.01
C GLY A 50 13.37 15.70 -0.67
N PRO A 51 12.36 14.96 -0.19
CA PRO A 51 12.09 13.54 -0.48
C PRO A 51 10.90 13.32 -1.44
N TRP A 52 10.93 13.92 -2.62
CA TRP A 52 9.85 13.82 -3.62
C TRP A 52 10.31 13.07 -4.88
N LEU A 53 9.41 12.41 -5.59
CA LEU A 53 9.72 11.63 -6.81
C LEU A 53 10.32 12.48 -7.95
N TYR A 54 10.01 13.77 -8.00
CA TYR A 54 10.43 14.63 -9.11
C TYR A 54 10.67 16.09 -8.71
N GLY A 55 11.80 16.65 -9.13
CA GLY A 55 12.06 18.09 -9.17
C GLY A 55 12.05 18.81 -7.80
N GLY A 56 12.32 18.10 -6.70
CA GLY A 56 12.33 18.65 -5.34
C GLY A 56 10.99 19.20 -4.87
N LYS A 57 9.86 18.78 -5.47
CA LYS A 57 8.52 19.30 -5.16
C LYS A 57 7.51 18.16 -5.07
N LEU A 58 6.58 18.27 -4.11
CA LEU A 58 5.42 17.38 -4.06
C LEU A 58 4.59 17.51 -5.34
N THR A 59 4.40 16.39 -6.02
CA THR A 59 3.54 16.23 -7.20
C THR A 59 2.36 15.30 -6.91
N TYR A 60 1.45 15.15 -7.87
CA TYR A 60 0.40 14.14 -7.79
C TYR A 60 0.95 12.70 -7.81
N ALA A 61 2.15 12.45 -8.37
CA ALA A 61 2.75 11.12 -8.35
C ALA A 61 3.12 10.69 -6.92
N ASP A 62 3.59 11.62 -6.09
CA ASP A 62 3.86 11.39 -4.67
C ASP A 62 2.55 11.10 -3.91
N LEU A 63 1.45 11.79 -4.26
CA LEU A 63 0.13 11.55 -3.69
C LEU A 63 -0.47 10.19 -4.12
N VAL A 64 -0.16 9.69 -5.32
CA VAL A 64 -0.55 8.34 -5.79
C VAL A 64 0.34 7.26 -5.15
N LEU A 65 1.65 7.51 -4.99
CA LEU A 65 2.53 6.68 -4.15
C LEU A 65 2.15 6.78 -2.66
N PHE A 66 1.26 7.70 -2.29
CA PHE A 66 0.64 7.85 -0.99
C PHE A 66 -0.85 7.42 -0.93
N GLN A 67 -1.52 7.06 -2.03
CA GLN A 67 -2.95 6.68 -2.18
C GLN A 67 -3.68 6.26 -0.88
N MET A 68 -4.69 7.02 -0.49
CA MET A 68 -5.26 6.98 0.87
C MET A 68 -6.69 6.44 0.95
N GLU A 69 -6.89 5.31 1.62
CA GLU A 69 -8.17 4.79 2.12
C GLU A 69 -8.02 4.51 3.63
N ARG A 70 -9.07 4.61 4.45
CA ARG A 70 -8.98 4.56 5.94
C ARG A 70 -9.03 3.12 6.45
N GLU A 71 -8.09 2.70 7.30
CA GLU A 71 -8.27 1.44 8.04
C GLU A 71 -9.60 1.47 8.80
N ARG A 72 -10.46 0.49 8.54
CA ARG A 72 -11.67 0.24 9.34
C ARG A 72 -11.22 0.02 10.78
N LYS A 73 -11.76 0.80 11.72
CA LYS A 73 -11.41 0.70 13.15
C LYS A 73 -11.45 -0.77 13.61
N PRO A 74 -10.41 -1.28 14.31
CA PRO A 74 -10.50 -2.59 14.94
C PRO A 74 -11.62 -2.57 15.99
N LEU A 75 -12.27 -3.72 16.17
CA LEU A 75 -13.33 -3.89 17.14
C LEU A 75 -12.72 -4.01 18.55
N GLN A 76 -12.50 -2.86 19.20
CA GLN A 76 -12.18 -2.68 20.62
C GLN A 76 -10.87 -3.35 21.14
N ASN A 77 -9.99 -2.54 21.76
CA ASN A 77 -8.83 -2.94 22.59
C ASN A 77 -7.49 -3.33 21.92
N GLU A 78 -7.17 -2.85 20.71
CA GLU A 78 -5.76 -2.78 20.24
C GLU A 78 -5.28 -1.32 20.13
N VAL A 79 -4.09 -1.05 20.68
CA VAL A 79 -3.36 0.22 20.49
C VAL A 79 -2.57 0.12 19.19
N THR A 80 -3.17 0.53 18.08
CA THR A 80 -2.50 0.57 16.77
C THR A 80 -1.97 1.96 16.47
N ASP A 81 -0.64 2.11 16.37
CA ASP A 81 0.01 3.36 15.99
C ASP A 81 -0.43 3.83 14.58
N LEU A 82 -1.05 5.01 14.53
CA LEU A 82 -1.73 5.54 13.34
C LEU A 82 -0.75 6.08 12.29
N ASN A 83 -0.27 5.17 11.43
CA ASN A 83 0.48 5.45 10.20
C ASN A 83 -0.41 5.21 8.96
N PRO A 84 -0.68 6.21 8.09
CA PRO A 84 -1.68 6.12 7.01
C PRO A 84 -1.08 6.36 5.58
N LYS A 85 -1.33 5.48 4.60
CA LYS A 85 -0.36 5.05 3.57
C LYS A 85 -0.96 4.65 2.18
N CYS A 86 -0.18 4.61 1.05
CA CYS A 86 -0.48 3.77 -0.17
C CYS A 86 -0.03 2.33 0.00
N LEU A 87 1.11 2.26 0.69
CA LEU A 87 1.41 1.24 1.64
C LEU A 87 0.26 1.02 2.67
N ASP A 88 -0.94 1.63 2.66
CA ASP A 88 -2.05 1.16 3.54
C ASP A 88 -2.74 0.11 2.73
N GLY A 89 -3.03 0.33 1.44
CA GLY A 89 -3.57 -0.73 0.62
C GLY A 89 -2.71 -2.00 0.68
N THR A 90 -1.39 -1.82 0.60
CA THR A 90 -0.43 -2.93 0.70
C THR A 90 -0.11 -3.36 2.14
N LYS A 91 0.02 -2.49 3.16
CA LYS A 91 0.20 -2.91 4.58
C LYS A 91 -1.09 -3.47 5.18
N PHE A 92 -2.26 -3.07 4.70
CA PHE A 92 -3.57 -3.59 5.09
C PHE A 92 -3.77 -4.99 4.53
N MET A 93 -3.39 -5.22 3.27
CA MET A 93 -3.45 -6.54 2.63
C MET A 93 -2.32 -7.49 3.10
N PHE A 94 -1.10 -6.98 3.24
CA PHE A 94 0.12 -7.71 3.59
C PHE A 94 0.90 -6.99 4.70
N ARG A 95 0.43 -7.15 5.94
CA ARG A 95 0.99 -6.51 7.15
C ARG A 95 2.42 -6.97 7.39
N LYS A 96 2.66 -8.29 7.38
CA LYS A 96 3.96 -8.89 7.73
C LYS A 96 5.03 -8.58 6.70
N ALA A 97 4.78 -8.89 5.43
CA ALA A 97 5.69 -8.62 4.31
C ALA A 97 6.20 -7.18 4.30
N THR A 98 5.33 -6.22 4.58
CA THR A 98 5.73 -4.81 4.53
C THR A 98 6.42 -4.34 5.81
N GLN A 99 6.11 -4.92 6.98
CA GLN A 99 6.93 -4.70 8.18
C GLN A 99 8.34 -5.26 8.00
N SER A 100 8.48 -6.40 7.31
CA SER A 100 9.79 -6.95 6.90
C SER A 100 10.54 -5.96 6.00
N ALA A 101 9.89 -5.46 4.94
CA ALA A 101 10.44 -4.45 4.03
C ALA A 101 10.86 -3.11 4.68
N GLU A 102 10.19 -2.72 5.77
CA GLU A 102 10.49 -1.52 6.55
C GLU A 102 11.68 -1.76 7.50
N LYS A 103 11.71 -2.91 8.18
CA LYS A 103 12.83 -3.35 9.03
C LYS A 103 14.11 -3.61 8.22
N SER A 104 14.00 -4.08 6.97
CA SER A 104 15.16 -4.40 6.14
C SER A 104 15.91 -3.15 5.66
N GLY A 105 15.33 -1.94 5.79
CA GLY A 105 15.97 -0.65 5.50
C GLY A 105 16.30 -0.40 4.02
N LYS A 106 16.08 -1.40 3.14
CA LYS A 106 16.38 -1.36 1.70
C LYS A 106 15.65 -0.24 0.96
N TYR A 107 14.52 0.21 1.51
CA TYR A 107 13.57 1.15 0.89
C TYR A 107 13.36 2.43 1.72
N ALA A 108 14.37 2.83 2.51
CA ALA A 108 14.26 3.93 3.47
C ALA A 108 13.71 5.24 2.87
N ARG A 109 14.07 5.59 1.62
CA ARG A 109 13.58 6.83 0.99
C ARG A 109 12.10 6.75 0.61
N VAL A 110 11.61 5.55 0.29
CA VAL A 110 10.17 5.33 0.02
C VAL A 110 9.36 5.61 1.29
N PHE A 111 9.86 5.17 2.45
CA PHE A 111 9.24 5.47 3.75
C PHE A 111 9.43 6.95 4.17
N GLU A 112 10.58 7.55 3.90
CA GLU A 112 10.83 8.99 4.15
C GLU A 112 9.89 9.91 3.36
N LEU A 113 9.73 9.67 2.05
CA LEU A 113 8.74 10.36 1.21
C LEU A 113 7.34 10.22 1.80
N TYR A 114 6.99 9.01 2.20
CA TYR A 114 5.69 8.67 2.74
C TYR A 114 5.38 9.46 4.04
N ASP A 115 6.33 9.55 4.98
CA ASP A 115 6.18 10.36 6.20
C ASP A 115 6.18 11.87 5.89
N ALA A 116 6.95 12.30 4.89
CA ALA A 116 6.96 13.68 4.42
C ALA A 116 5.62 14.08 3.76
N VAL A 117 4.89 13.17 3.10
CA VAL A 117 3.51 13.43 2.63
C VAL A 117 2.55 13.45 3.82
N LYS A 118 2.62 12.46 4.72
CA LYS A 118 1.73 12.32 5.89
C LYS A 118 1.71 13.58 6.77
N THR A 119 2.88 14.12 7.07
CA THR A 119 3.07 15.23 8.02
C THR A 119 2.53 16.57 7.52
N ARG A 120 2.24 16.72 6.22
CA ARG A 120 1.77 17.99 5.62
C ARG A 120 0.43 18.43 6.23
N PRO A 121 0.27 19.72 6.63
CA PRO A 121 -0.94 20.19 7.33
C PRO A 121 -2.28 19.86 6.65
N LYS A 122 -2.37 20.06 5.32
CA LYS A 122 -3.59 19.76 4.55
C LYS A 122 -3.90 18.27 4.47
N ILE A 123 -2.86 17.43 4.37
CA ILE A 123 -3.00 15.97 4.35
C ILE A 123 -3.43 15.50 5.74
N LYS A 124 -2.69 15.87 6.80
CA LYS A 124 -3.04 15.59 8.20
C LYS A 124 -4.48 15.97 8.54
N ALA A 125 -4.95 17.15 8.10
CA ALA A 125 -6.32 17.60 8.30
C ALA A 125 -7.36 16.74 7.53
N TYR A 126 -7.07 16.35 6.28
CA TYR A 126 -7.93 15.43 5.53
C TYR A 126 -8.01 14.05 6.19
N LEU A 127 -6.87 13.53 6.67
CA LEU A 127 -6.78 12.22 7.31
C LEU A 127 -7.51 12.13 8.66
N ALA A 128 -7.65 13.27 9.36
CA ALA A 128 -8.44 13.40 10.57
C ALA A 128 -9.94 13.67 10.31
N SER A 129 -10.36 13.82 9.04
CA SER A 129 -11.74 14.16 8.67
C SER A 129 -12.56 12.95 8.25
N ASP A 130 -13.87 13.01 8.47
CA ASP A 130 -14.85 11.99 8.04
C ASP A 130 -14.98 11.85 6.51
N LYS A 131 -14.35 12.74 5.74
CA LYS A 131 -14.31 12.66 4.27
C LYS A 131 -13.54 11.43 3.78
N ARG A 132 -12.56 10.93 4.57
CA ARG A 132 -11.75 9.75 4.24
C ARG A 132 -12.58 8.48 4.44
N GLN A 133 -12.99 7.83 3.35
CA GLN A 133 -13.74 6.57 3.34
C GLN A 133 -12.90 5.41 3.89
N GLU A 134 -13.58 4.39 4.44
CA GLU A 134 -12.96 3.17 4.97
C GLU A 134 -12.66 2.12 3.90
N TYR A 135 -11.57 1.38 4.11
CA TYR A 135 -11.32 0.11 3.45
C TYR A 135 -12.51 -0.82 3.69
N SER A 136 -13.07 -1.27 2.58
CA SER A 136 -14.21 -2.20 2.54
C SER A 136 -13.86 -3.34 1.58
N LEU A 137 -14.85 -3.95 0.92
CA LEU A 137 -14.61 -4.95 -0.13
C LEU A 137 -14.17 -4.29 -1.47
N GLY A 138 -13.35 -3.24 -1.38
CA GLY A 138 -12.79 -2.50 -2.51
C GLY A 138 -11.56 -3.18 -3.12
N LEU A 139 -10.61 -2.36 -3.61
CA LEU A 139 -9.37 -2.81 -4.23
C LEU A 139 -8.42 -3.48 -3.23
N TYR A 140 -8.36 -2.94 -2.02
CA TYR A 140 -7.49 -3.43 -0.95
C TYR A 140 -8.32 -4.10 0.14
N ARG A 141 -8.13 -5.41 0.30
CA ARG A 141 -8.87 -6.26 1.23
C ARG A 141 -7.89 -6.99 2.11
N TYR A 142 -8.13 -6.99 3.42
CA TYR A 142 -7.37 -7.80 4.35
C TYR A 142 -8.02 -9.18 4.50
N TYR A 143 -7.21 -10.21 4.26
CA TYR A 143 -7.56 -11.62 4.48
C TYR A 143 -6.40 -12.22 5.29
N PRO A 144 -6.59 -12.57 6.57
CA PRO A 144 -5.51 -13.09 7.42
C PRO A 144 -4.78 -14.31 6.83
N GLU A 145 -5.48 -15.13 6.06
CA GLU A 145 -4.94 -16.29 5.35
C GLU A 145 -3.99 -15.92 4.19
N LEU A 146 -4.04 -14.68 3.70
CA LEU A 146 -3.17 -14.16 2.64
C LEU A 146 -1.99 -13.33 3.17
N ASP A 147 -1.97 -12.98 4.46
CA ASP A 147 -0.94 -12.17 5.12
C ASP A 147 0.32 -13.01 5.39
N VAL A 148 1.07 -13.23 4.31
CA VAL A 148 2.33 -13.98 4.29
C VAL A 148 3.52 -13.08 4.63
N GLU A 149 4.54 -13.69 5.24
CA GLU A 149 5.83 -13.08 5.56
C GLU A 149 6.88 -13.65 4.62
N ASP A 150 7.82 -12.81 4.18
CA ASP A 150 8.95 -13.16 3.31
C ASP A 150 10.08 -12.14 3.52
N ASP A 151 11.31 -12.49 3.11
CA ASP A 151 12.54 -11.70 3.35
C ASP A 151 12.73 -10.55 2.33
N VAL A 152 11.81 -9.58 2.37
CA VAL A 152 11.68 -8.46 1.41
C VAL A 152 12.81 -7.42 1.50
#